data_AF-A0A3E2U3I1-F1
#
_entry.id   AF-A0A3E2U3I1-F1
#
_cell.length_a   1.000
_cell.length_b   1.000
_cell.length_c   1.000
_cell.angle_alpha   90.00
_cell.angle_beta   90.00
_cell.angle_gamma   90.00
#
_symmetry.space_group_name_H-M   'P 1'
#
loop_
_entity.id
_entity.type
_entity.pdbx_description
1 polymer ?
#
loop_
_entity_poly.entity_id
_entity_poly.type
_entity_poly.pdbx_seq_one_letter_code
_entity_poly.pdbx_strand_id
1 'polypeptide(L)'
;MPIIVERLHSVKADIEQRTADALSLVCTEQTYKSVKDARAQLTKEFKEYEAQRIAVKDKILEPYTEFEKVYRECITVPFQTADAELKRKITDVTSGIVAQKTDAVQEYYNELVAAAGIDWMDDLTYRPKVNMSDSVTALKKQAKAFVDEKKLTTYPRTDSCYITDDDEEMLEELTEELEGFLDITPEDVDEAVPRTRRTVNREKVTDHHAILPTRSMLQADLEALPKGEQNVLKLIIARTLMAVSKPFRYLETMLTTECAGEEFTAKGKEVLEEGWKAVERKVLADILNRKQELTALPNAAENECGILNAELKEGQTTPPKHFTEDTLLHAMETASADSMPEGVERQGIGTPATRAATIEKLVQKGFLERKGSKKTKVLLPTDKGKALITVMPEEIQSAEMTADWETKLLRIERGEMEPSEFMTEINTMISSLVKTTEAAKGANALMKNKIIGVCPNCGANVVEREKGWFCENRECRFVLWKDNAFFKRLGKRLDSHVADKLLRDGRVRLKDCKSAKGKTYNATVLLGTEPDGRSKFSLEFEGGC
;
A
#
# COMPACT_ATOMS: atom_id res chain seq x y z
N MET A 1 -33.64 -60.10 6.76
CA MET A 1 -32.28 -60.02 7.31
C MET A 1 -31.98 -61.17 8.29
N PRO A 2 -32.71 -61.38 9.40
CA PRO A 2 -32.37 -62.40 10.40
C PRO A 2 -32.32 -63.84 9.84
N ILE A 3 -33.32 -64.22 9.05
CA ILE A 3 -33.43 -65.54 8.40
C ILE A 3 -32.28 -65.80 7.41
N ILE A 4 -31.77 -64.75 6.74
CA ILE A 4 -30.66 -64.87 5.78
C ILE A 4 -29.34 -65.09 6.52
N VAL A 5 -29.14 -64.34 7.62
CA VAL A 5 -27.96 -64.48 8.48
C VAL A 5 -27.89 -65.87 9.09
N GLU A 6 -29.01 -66.37 9.63
CA GLU A 6 -29.11 -67.72 10.19
C GLU A 6 -28.81 -68.80 9.13
N ARG A 7 -29.33 -68.65 7.91
CA ARG A 7 -29.07 -69.57 6.81
C ARG A 7 -27.60 -69.54 6.36
N LEU A 8 -26.96 -68.38 6.33
CA LEU A 8 -25.53 -68.25 6.03
C LEU A 8 -24.66 -68.91 7.13
N HIS A 9 -25.04 -68.79 8.40
CA HIS A 9 -24.39 -69.50 9.48
C HIS A 9 -24.53 -71.03 9.35
N SER A 10 -25.71 -71.52 8.95
CA SER A 10 -25.92 -72.94 8.67
C SER A 10 -25.05 -73.44 7.51
N VAL A 11 -24.95 -72.68 6.42
CA VAL A 11 -24.07 -73.01 5.28
C VAL A 11 -22.60 -73.05 5.69
N LYS A 12 -22.16 -72.09 6.51
CA LYS A 12 -20.80 -72.09 7.07
C LYS A 12 -20.51 -73.37 7.86
N ALA A 13 -21.41 -73.76 8.76
CA ALA A 13 -21.25 -74.96 9.58
C ALA A 13 -21.19 -76.25 8.74
N ASP A 14 -22.01 -76.37 7.69
CA ASP A 14 -21.97 -77.49 6.74
C ASP A 14 -20.63 -77.59 6.01
N ILE A 15 -20.11 -76.47 5.51
CA ILE A 15 -18.80 -76.42 4.83
C ILE A 15 -17.68 -76.83 5.79
N GLU A 16 -17.68 -76.31 7.02
CA GLU A 16 -16.69 -76.63 8.04
C GLU A 16 -16.72 -78.13 8.39
N GLN A 17 -17.91 -78.71 8.57
CA GLN A 17 -18.08 -80.13 8.84
C GLN A 17 -17.59 -81.00 7.69
N ARG A 18 -18.03 -80.73 6.45
CA ARG A 18 -17.61 -81.49 5.25
C ARG A 18 -16.10 -81.41 5.01
N THR A 19 -15.50 -80.28 5.36
CA THR A 19 -14.05 -80.09 5.26
C THR A 19 -13.32 -80.91 6.34
N ALA A 20 -13.80 -80.88 7.58
CA ALA A 20 -13.25 -81.67 8.68
C ALA A 20 -13.35 -83.19 8.39
N ASP A 21 -14.50 -83.64 7.89
CA ASP A 21 -14.73 -85.04 7.50
C ASP A 21 -13.73 -85.47 6.41
N ALA A 22 -13.55 -84.66 5.36
CA ALA A 22 -12.61 -84.93 4.28
C ALA A 22 -11.14 -84.99 4.76
N LEU A 23 -10.76 -84.14 5.73
CA LEU A 23 -9.41 -84.11 6.31
C LEU A 23 -9.13 -85.30 7.26
N SER A 24 -10.18 -85.92 7.80
CA SER A 24 -10.08 -87.05 8.73
C SER A 24 -9.85 -88.42 8.04
N LEU A 25 -9.96 -88.48 6.71
CA LEU A 25 -9.86 -89.72 5.95
C LEU A 25 -8.42 -90.26 5.89
N VAL A 26 -8.26 -91.57 6.10
CA VAL A 26 -6.97 -92.28 5.99
C VAL A 26 -6.46 -92.25 4.56
N CYS A 27 -5.15 -92.11 4.35
CA CYS A 27 -4.56 -91.94 3.02
C CYS A 27 -4.63 -93.23 2.19
N THR A 28 -5.53 -93.24 1.19
CA THR A 28 -5.73 -94.35 0.24
C THR A 28 -6.10 -93.80 -1.14
N GLU A 29 -5.97 -94.59 -2.20
CA GLU A 29 -6.44 -94.17 -3.54
C GLU A 29 -7.94 -93.87 -3.59
N GLN A 30 -8.73 -94.58 -2.79
CA GLN A 30 -10.18 -94.40 -2.71
C GLN A 30 -10.53 -93.09 -2.01
N THR A 31 -9.88 -92.76 -0.89
CA THR A 31 -10.11 -91.49 -0.19
C THR A 31 -9.59 -90.29 -0.96
N TYR A 32 -8.54 -90.43 -1.78
CA TYR A 32 -8.10 -89.38 -2.71
C TYR A 32 -9.22 -88.96 -3.68
N LYS A 33 -9.96 -89.91 -4.25
CA LYS A 33 -11.10 -89.61 -5.13
C LYS A 33 -12.22 -88.90 -4.36
N SER A 34 -12.58 -89.38 -3.16
CA SER A 34 -13.60 -88.76 -2.32
C SER A 34 -13.26 -87.32 -1.91
N VAL A 35 -12.01 -87.04 -1.54
CA VAL A 35 -11.54 -85.68 -1.21
C VAL A 35 -11.54 -84.77 -2.44
N LYS A 36 -11.14 -85.29 -3.61
CA LYS A 36 -11.18 -84.55 -4.88
C LYS A 36 -12.61 -84.18 -5.28
N ASP A 37 -13.55 -85.11 -5.12
CA ASP A 37 -14.96 -84.90 -5.44
C ASP A 37 -15.60 -83.91 -4.46
N ALA A 38 -15.32 -84.03 -3.15
CA ALA A 38 -15.77 -83.07 -2.14
C ALA A 38 -15.27 -81.65 -2.43
N ARG A 39 -13.99 -81.50 -2.82
CA ARG A 39 -13.41 -80.21 -3.23
C ARG A 39 -14.09 -79.66 -4.49
N ALA A 40 -14.32 -80.50 -5.49
CA ALA A 40 -15.00 -80.08 -6.72
C ALA A 40 -16.43 -79.59 -6.43
N GLN A 41 -17.13 -80.28 -5.54
CA GLN A 41 -18.48 -79.93 -5.12
C GLN A 41 -18.51 -78.61 -4.33
N LEU A 42 -17.62 -78.41 -3.35
CA LEU A 42 -17.49 -77.13 -2.63
C LEU A 42 -17.17 -75.97 -3.57
N THR A 43 -16.30 -76.21 -4.56
CA THR A 43 -15.96 -75.20 -5.57
C THR A 43 -17.17 -74.82 -6.43
N LYS A 44 -18.02 -75.79 -6.77
CA LYS A 44 -19.25 -75.56 -7.53
C LYS A 44 -20.26 -74.76 -6.70
N GLU A 45 -20.52 -75.18 -5.46
CA GLU A 45 -21.45 -74.51 -4.54
C GLU A 45 -21.01 -73.07 -4.25
N PHE A 46 -19.70 -72.82 -4.06
CA PHE A 46 -19.18 -71.45 -3.88
C PHE A 46 -19.52 -70.53 -5.05
N LYS A 47 -19.37 -71.02 -6.29
CA LYS A 47 -19.73 -70.25 -7.50
C LYS A 47 -21.23 -69.94 -7.54
N GLU A 48 -22.07 -70.88 -7.11
CA GLU A 48 -23.53 -70.69 -7.05
C GLU A 48 -23.90 -69.65 -5.99
N TYR A 49 -23.29 -69.69 -4.80
CA TYR A 49 -23.50 -68.67 -3.76
C TYR A 49 -23.04 -67.27 -4.19
N GLU A 50 -21.90 -67.16 -4.87
CA GLU A 50 -21.40 -65.88 -5.36
C GLU A 50 -22.29 -65.29 -6.47
N ALA A 51 -22.77 -66.14 -7.38
CA ALA A 51 -23.73 -65.73 -8.41
C ALA A 51 -25.04 -65.23 -7.80
N GLN A 52 -25.56 -65.91 -6.77
CA GLN A 52 -26.76 -65.49 -6.04
C GLN A 52 -26.54 -64.16 -5.30
N ARG A 53 -25.38 -63.99 -4.64
CA ARG A 53 -25.01 -62.74 -3.96
C ARG A 53 -25.02 -61.56 -4.93
N ILE A 54 -24.40 -61.71 -6.10
CA ILE A 54 -24.35 -60.67 -7.12
C ILE A 54 -25.77 -60.34 -7.62
N ALA A 55 -26.57 -61.35 -7.97
CA ALA A 55 -27.93 -61.14 -8.45
C ALA A 55 -28.84 -60.43 -7.42
N VAL A 56 -28.68 -60.73 -6.13
CA VAL A 56 -29.39 -60.03 -5.05
C VAL A 56 -28.90 -58.58 -4.93
N LYS A 57 -27.58 -58.34 -5.00
CA LYS A 57 -27.00 -57.00 -4.95
C LYS A 57 -27.53 -56.13 -6.09
N ASP A 58 -27.57 -56.67 -7.29
CA ASP A 58 -27.99 -55.95 -8.49
C ASP A 58 -29.49 -55.63 -8.43
N LYS A 59 -30.34 -56.57 -8.00
CA LYS A 59 -31.78 -56.31 -7.79
C LYS A 59 -32.08 -55.22 -6.76
N ILE A 60 -31.19 -55.01 -5.79
CA ILE A 60 -31.34 -53.96 -4.76
C ILE A 60 -30.82 -52.62 -5.28
N LEU A 61 -29.67 -52.63 -5.96
CA LEU A 61 -29.03 -51.41 -6.44
C LEU A 61 -29.69 -50.84 -7.69
N GLU A 62 -30.20 -51.67 -8.61
CA GLU A 62 -30.79 -51.22 -9.87
C GLU A 62 -31.96 -50.23 -9.68
N PRO A 63 -32.96 -50.49 -8.81
CA PRO A 63 -34.00 -49.50 -8.51
C PRO A 63 -33.46 -48.22 -7.86
N TYR A 64 -32.41 -48.33 -7.03
CA TYR A 64 -31.77 -47.19 -6.40
C TYR A 64 -30.99 -46.34 -7.41
N THR A 65 -30.28 -46.98 -8.35
CA THR A 65 -29.56 -46.27 -9.42
C THR A 65 -30.49 -45.55 -10.37
N GLU A 66 -31.65 -46.14 -10.69
CA GLU A 66 -32.65 -45.43 -11.50
C GLU A 66 -33.32 -44.29 -10.74
N PHE A 67 -33.61 -44.48 -9.45
CA PHE A 67 -34.05 -43.38 -8.61
C PHE A 67 -33.03 -42.23 -8.58
N GLU A 68 -31.74 -42.52 -8.36
CA GLU A 68 -30.66 -41.51 -8.37
C GLU A 68 -30.56 -40.78 -9.70
N LYS A 69 -30.71 -41.50 -10.82
CA LYS A 69 -30.72 -40.89 -12.15
C LYS A 69 -31.89 -39.91 -12.31
N VAL A 70 -33.09 -40.32 -11.94
CA VAL A 70 -34.29 -39.46 -11.98
C VAL A 70 -34.15 -38.28 -11.01
N TYR A 71 -33.64 -38.51 -9.79
CA TYR A 71 -33.39 -37.44 -8.82
C TYR A 71 -32.37 -36.42 -9.33
N ARG A 72 -31.31 -36.90 -9.99
CA ARG A 72 -30.31 -36.03 -10.61
C ARG A 72 -30.91 -35.18 -11.72
N GLU A 73 -31.70 -35.79 -12.59
CA GLU A 73 -32.34 -35.14 -13.73
C GLU A 73 -33.43 -34.15 -13.30
N CYS A 74 -34.29 -34.53 -12.36
CA CYS A 74 -35.46 -33.74 -12.00
C CYS A 74 -35.21 -32.74 -10.86
N ILE A 75 -34.22 -32.99 -9.99
CA ILE A 75 -33.94 -32.15 -8.82
C ILE A 75 -32.56 -31.52 -8.91
N THR A 76 -31.51 -32.34 -8.98
CA THR A 76 -30.13 -31.83 -8.83
C THR A 76 -29.75 -30.84 -9.94
N VAL A 77 -29.93 -31.25 -11.21
CA VAL A 77 -29.56 -30.42 -12.36
C VAL A 77 -30.42 -29.15 -12.42
N PRO A 78 -31.76 -29.20 -12.31
CA PRO A 78 -32.59 -27.99 -12.34
C PRO A 78 -32.27 -27.00 -11.23
N PHE A 79 -32.04 -27.46 -9.98
CA PHE A 79 -31.67 -26.57 -8.87
C PHE A 79 -30.29 -25.93 -9.08
N GLN A 80 -29.30 -26.68 -9.54
CA GLN A 80 -27.96 -26.14 -9.80
C GLN A 80 -27.99 -25.12 -10.94
N THR A 81 -28.75 -25.38 -12.01
CA THR A 81 -28.94 -24.45 -13.11
C THR A 81 -29.65 -23.18 -12.65
N ALA A 82 -30.75 -23.30 -11.90
CA ALA A 82 -31.48 -22.15 -11.37
C ALA A 82 -30.62 -21.30 -10.43
N ASP A 83 -29.86 -21.92 -9.51
CA ASP A 83 -28.93 -21.20 -8.62
C ASP A 83 -27.86 -20.43 -9.42
N ALA A 84 -27.30 -21.05 -10.46
CA ALA A 84 -26.32 -20.38 -11.34
C ALA A 84 -26.94 -19.20 -12.10
N GLU A 85 -28.13 -19.36 -12.67
CA GLU A 85 -28.84 -18.29 -13.38
C GLU A 85 -29.20 -17.13 -12.46
N LEU A 86 -29.71 -17.42 -11.26
CA LEU A 86 -30.05 -16.41 -10.26
C LEU A 86 -28.80 -15.66 -9.77
N LYS A 87 -27.68 -16.37 -9.51
CA LYS A 87 -26.40 -15.72 -9.17
C LYS A 87 -25.90 -14.80 -10.27
N ARG A 88 -26.01 -15.21 -11.53
CA ARG A 88 -25.68 -14.34 -12.67
C ARG A 88 -26.59 -13.12 -12.69
N LYS A 89 -27.91 -13.31 -12.55
CA LYS A 89 -28.88 -12.20 -12.55
C LYS A 89 -28.63 -11.22 -11.40
N ILE A 90 -28.28 -11.70 -10.21
CA ILE A 90 -27.90 -10.85 -9.07
C ILE A 90 -26.67 -10.02 -9.42
N THR A 91 -25.67 -10.62 -10.07
CA THR A 91 -24.45 -9.92 -10.50
C THR A 91 -24.77 -8.84 -11.53
N ASP A 92 -25.55 -9.16 -12.56
CA ASP A 92 -25.94 -8.23 -13.62
C ASP A 92 -26.78 -7.05 -13.09
N VAL A 93 -27.71 -7.33 -12.17
CA VAL A 93 -28.54 -6.28 -11.55
C VAL A 93 -27.69 -5.41 -10.63
N THR A 94 -26.77 -6.01 -9.87
CA THR A 94 -25.88 -5.29 -8.97
C THR A 94 -24.94 -4.38 -9.75
N SER A 95 -24.29 -4.89 -10.80
CA SER A 95 -23.40 -4.10 -11.65
C SER A 95 -24.15 -3.01 -12.40
N GLY A 96 -25.36 -3.31 -12.91
CA GLY A 96 -26.22 -2.33 -13.57
C GLY A 96 -26.64 -1.17 -12.65
N ILE A 97 -27.02 -1.47 -11.41
CA ILE A 97 -27.35 -0.43 -10.42
C ILE A 97 -26.13 0.41 -10.06
N VAL A 98 -24.96 -0.22 -9.86
CA VAL A 98 -23.71 0.50 -9.57
C VAL A 98 -23.33 1.41 -10.75
N ALA A 99 -23.44 0.94 -11.99
CA ALA A 99 -23.19 1.73 -13.19
C ALA A 99 -24.14 2.94 -13.26
N GLN A 100 -25.45 2.73 -13.14
CA GLN A 100 -26.45 3.83 -13.15
C GLN A 100 -26.19 4.88 -12.07
N LYS A 101 -25.82 4.46 -10.85
CA LYS A 101 -25.45 5.38 -9.77
C LYS A 101 -24.16 6.12 -10.08
N THR A 102 -23.19 5.46 -10.70
CA THR A 102 -21.92 6.07 -11.11
C THR A 102 -22.17 7.14 -12.16
N ASP A 103 -22.92 6.80 -13.21
CA ASP A 103 -23.26 7.72 -14.31
C ASP A 103 -24.01 8.96 -13.78
N ALA A 104 -25.02 8.77 -12.92
CA ALA A 104 -25.79 9.87 -12.34
C ALA A 104 -24.98 10.80 -11.42
N VAL A 105 -23.91 10.28 -10.80
CA VAL A 105 -23.00 11.08 -9.96
C VAL A 105 -21.96 11.76 -10.83
N GLN A 106 -21.49 11.10 -11.89
CA GLN A 106 -20.53 11.65 -12.85
C GLN A 106 -21.14 12.83 -13.61
N GLU A 107 -22.38 12.69 -14.08
CA GLU A 107 -23.14 13.77 -14.73
C GLU A 107 -23.25 14.99 -13.81
N TYR A 108 -23.63 14.77 -12.55
CA TYR A 108 -23.72 15.84 -11.55
C TYR A 108 -22.35 16.48 -11.23
N TYR A 109 -21.29 15.69 -11.18
CA TYR A 109 -19.93 16.20 -11.00
C TYR A 109 -19.52 17.08 -12.19
N ASN A 110 -19.79 16.65 -13.42
CA ASN A 110 -19.49 17.41 -14.63
C ASN A 110 -20.28 18.73 -14.69
N GLU A 111 -21.54 18.73 -14.27
CA GLU A 111 -22.34 19.96 -14.11
C GLU A 111 -21.70 20.93 -13.10
N LEU A 112 -21.24 20.43 -11.95
CA LEU A 112 -20.59 21.25 -10.92
C LEU A 112 -19.26 21.86 -11.41
N VAL A 113 -18.44 21.06 -12.09
CA VAL A 113 -17.15 21.49 -12.65
C VAL A 113 -17.35 22.57 -13.70
N ALA A 114 -18.28 22.35 -14.63
CA ALA A 114 -18.62 23.33 -15.67
C ALA A 114 -19.17 24.63 -15.06
N ALA A 115 -20.05 24.54 -14.06
CA ALA A 115 -20.60 25.70 -13.37
C ALA A 115 -19.53 26.48 -12.56
N ALA A 116 -18.50 25.80 -12.08
CA ALA A 116 -17.37 26.41 -11.38
C ALA A 116 -16.29 26.96 -12.33
N GLY A 117 -16.39 26.71 -13.65
CA GLY A 117 -15.41 27.15 -14.63
C GLY A 117 -14.04 26.47 -14.49
N ILE A 118 -13.99 25.23 -14.00
CA ILE A 118 -12.74 24.51 -13.77
C ILE A 118 -12.44 23.64 -14.99
N ASP A 119 -11.28 23.85 -15.61
CA ASP A 119 -10.87 23.21 -16.86
C ASP A 119 -10.02 21.94 -16.66
N TRP A 120 -9.34 21.83 -15.52
CA TRP A 120 -8.44 20.71 -15.22
C TRP A 120 -9.13 19.50 -14.56
N MET A 121 -10.39 19.65 -14.12
CA MET A 121 -11.15 18.59 -13.46
C MET A 121 -11.91 17.74 -14.48
N ASP A 122 -11.48 16.49 -14.65
CA ASP A 122 -12.10 15.54 -15.58
C ASP A 122 -12.63 14.28 -14.88
N ASP A 123 -13.12 13.31 -15.66
CA ASP A 123 -13.58 12.00 -15.19
C ASP A 123 -12.45 11.14 -14.56
N LEU A 124 -11.17 11.48 -14.80
CA LEU A 124 -10.03 10.81 -14.18
C LEU A 124 -9.71 11.41 -12.80
N THR A 125 -10.07 12.67 -12.59
CA THR A 125 -9.81 13.44 -11.37
C THR A 125 -10.73 13.01 -10.23
N TYR A 126 -12.00 12.77 -10.52
CA TYR A 126 -12.98 12.27 -9.55
C TYR A 126 -13.51 10.89 -9.94
N ARG A 127 -13.12 9.86 -9.17
CA ARG A 127 -13.59 8.48 -9.35
C ARG A 127 -14.31 8.00 -8.10
N PRO A 128 -15.64 8.19 -7.99
CA PRO A 128 -16.37 7.79 -6.81
C PRO A 128 -16.36 6.26 -6.65
N LYS A 129 -16.12 5.79 -5.43
CA LYS A 129 -16.33 4.37 -5.09
C LYS A 129 -17.80 4.15 -4.77
N VAL A 130 -18.54 3.58 -5.71
CA VAL A 130 -19.99 3.37 -5.58
C VAL A 130 -20.28 1.94 -5.13
N ASN A 131 -21.00 1.81 -4.01
CA ASN A 131 -21.50 0.54 -3.50
C ASN A 131 -23.03 0.47 -3.57
N MET A 132 -23.57 -0.75 -3.43
CA MET A 132 -25.02 -0.98 -3.44
C MET A 132 -25.77 -0.23 -2.33
N SER A 133 -25.16 -0.09 -1.16
CA SER A 133 -25.75 0.60 0.00
C SER A 133 -25.80 2.12 -0.14
N ASP A 134 -25.01 2.70 -1.05
CA ASP A 134 -24.86 4.14 -1.14
C ASP A 134 -26.06 4.76 -1.84
N SER A 135 -26.64 5.83 -1.27
CA SER A 135 -27.68 6.60 -1.96
C SER A 135 -27.04 7.58 -2.94
N VAL A 136 -27.71 7.81 -4.09
CA VAL A 136 -27.24 8.79 -5.09
C VAL A 136 -27.07 10.18 -4.46
N THR A 137 -27.98 10.57 -3.56
CA THR A 137 -27.89 11.84 -2.83
C THR A 137 -26.62 11.96 -1.99
N ALA A 138 -26.22 10.90 -1.28
CA ALA A 138 -24.99 10.90 -0.50
C ALA A 138 -23.75 11.01 -1.40
N LEU A 139 -23.75 10.27 -2.52
CA LEU A 139 -22.66 10.32 -3.51
C LEU A 139 -22.55 11.69 -4.20
N LYS A 140 -23.68 12.32 -4.55
CA LYS A 140 -23.71 13.70 -5.06
C LYS A 140 -23.15 14.70 -4.04
N LYS A 141 -23.48 14.53 -2.75
CA LYS A 141 -22.89 15.37 -1.69
C LYS A 141 -21.37 15.21 -1.58
N GLN A 142 -20.87 13.98 -1.76
CA GLN A 142 -19.41 13.73 -1.80
C GLN A 142 -18.76 14.39 -3.02
N ALA A 143 -19.38 14.29 -4.20
CA ALA A 143 -18.90 14.95 -5.41
C ALA A 143 -18.85 16.47 -5.24
N LYS A 144 -19.91 17.06 -4.66
CA LYS A 144 -19.95 18.49 -4.36
C LYS A 144 -18.84 18.90 -3.38
N ALA A 145 -18.66 18.16 -2.29
CA ALA A 145 -17.60 18.45 -1.32
C ALA A 145 -16.21 18.37 -1.97
N PHE A 146 -15.99 17.39 -2.85
CA PHE A 146 -14.75 17.26 -3.61
C PHE A 146 -14.50 18.48 -4.51
N VAL A 147 -15.49 18.91 -5.30
CA VAL A 147 -15.36 20.09 -6.16
C VAL A 147 -15.17 21.36 -5.32
N ASP A 148 -15.94 21.52 -4.23
CA ASP A 148 -15.83 22.68 -3.34
C ASP A 148 -14.45 22.80 -2.69
N GLU A 149 -13.84 21.68 -2.30
CA GLU A 149 -12.48 21.65 -1.76
C GLU A 149 -11.46 22.00 -2.85
N LYS A 150 -11.59 21.37 -4.02
CA LYS A 150 -10.57 21.44 -5.07
C LYS A 150 -10.63 22.73 -5.90
N LYS A 151 -11.77 23.44 -5.92
CA LYS A 151 -11.92 24.72 -6.60
C LYS A 151 -11.24 25.88 -5.88
N LEU A 152 -10.76 25.70 -4.65
CA LEU A 152 -10.15 26.77 -3.84
C LEU A 152 -8.77 27.18 -4.35
N THR A 153 -8.12 26.33 -5.13
CA THR A 153 -6.81 26.59 -5.72
C THR A 153 -6.81 26.20 -7.19
N THR A 154 -5.85 26.71 -7.94
CA THR A 154 -5.55 26.22 -9.29
C THR A 154 -4.92 24.83 -9.23
N TYR A 155 -4.69 24.23 -10.41
CA TYR A 155 -4.26 22.84 -10.52
C TYR A 155 -2.99 22.54 -9.70
N PRO A 156 -3.04 21.61 -8.73
CA PRO A 156 -1.96 21.46 -7.74
C PRO A 156 -0.79 20.57 -8.21
N ARG A 157 -0.81 20.07 -9.46
CA ARG A 157 0.26 19.22 -10.02
C ARG A 157 1.02 19.98 -11.10
N THR A 158 1.77 20.96 -10.67
CA THR A 158 2.63 21.80 -11.53
C THR A 158 4.02 21.91 -10.92
N ASP A 159 5.04 21.96 -11.77
CA ASP A 159 6.41 22.35 -11.39
C ASP A 159 6.63 23.87 -11.57
N SER A 160 5.68 24.58 -12.21
CA SER A 160 5.81 26.02 -12.50
C SER A 160 5.62 26.86 -11.23
N CYS A 161 6.50 27.83 -11.07
CA CYS A 161 6.36 28.93 -10.10
C CYS A 161 5.96 30.25 -10.79
N TYR A 162 5.57 30.20 -12.07
CA TYR A 162 5.31 31.35 -12.91
C TYR A 162 3.88 31.35 -13.47
N ILE A 163 3.43 32.52 -13.90
CA ILE A 163 2.22 32.73 -14.68
C ILE A 163 2.57 33.29 -16.06
N THR A 164 1.60 33.26 -16.98
CA THR A 164 1.76 33.87 -18.31
C THR A 164 1.48 35.37 -18.26
N ASP A 165 1.88 36.12 -19.28
CA ASP A 165 1.55 37.55 -19.39
C ASP A 165 0.03 37.80 -19.44
N ASP A 166 -0.76 36.83 -19.94
CA ASP A 166 -2.22 36.94 -20.05
C ASP A 166 -2.91 36.86 -18.67
N ASP A 167 -2.21 36.32 -17.65
CA ASP A 167 -2.72 36.14 -16.29
C ASP A 167 -2.25 37.24 -15.32
N GLU A 168 -1.43 38.21 -15.77
CA GLU A 168 -0.81 39.22 -14.89
C GLU A 168 -1.86 40.12 -14.21
N GLU A 169 -2.87 40.56 -14.96
CA GLU A 169 -4.00 41.37 -14.47
C GLU A 169 -4.85 40.58 -13.46
N MET A 170 -5.10 39.30 -13.73
CA MET A 170 -5.83 38.42 -12.81
C MET A 170 -5.10 38.28 -11.46
N LEU A 171 -3.77 38.14 -11.49
CA LEU A 171 -2.95 38.04 -10.28
C LEU A 171 -2.94 39.36 -9.49
N GLU A 172 -2.95 40.51 -10.17
CA GLU A 172 -3.04 41.82 -9.53
C GLU A 172 -4.37 41.96 -8.78
N GLU A 173 -5.50 41.73 -9.46
CA GLU A 173 -6.83 41.77 -8.85
C GLU A 173 -6.96 40.77 -7.67
N LEU A 174 -6.47 39.54 -7.86
CA LEU A 174 -6.47 38.53 -6.80
C LEU A 174 -5.63 38.96 -5.59
N THR A 175 -4.50 39.64 -5.82
CA THR A 175 -3.63 40.12 -4.73
C THR A 175 -4.35 41.16 -3.89
N GLU A 176 -5.02 42.12 -4.52
CA GLU A 176 -5.79 43.15 -3.81
C GLU A 176 -6.94 42.53 -2.99
N GLU A 177 -7.67 41.59 -3.57
CA GLU A 177 -8.74 40.87 -2.89
C GLU A 177 -8.22 40.08 -1.68
N LEU A 178 -7.07 39.42 -1.81
CA LEU A 178 -6.42 38.66 -0.73
C LEU A 178 -5.89 39.57 0.38
N GLU A 179 -5.29 40.71 0.02
CA GLU A 179 -4.83 41.72 0.98
C GLU A 179 -6.03 42.25 1.78
N GLY A 180 -7.15 42.59 1.12
CA GLY A 180 -8.39 42.98 1.79
C GLY A 180 -8.98 41.87 2.68
N PHE A 181 -9.02 40.63 2.20
CA PHE A 181 -9.54 39.47 2.93
C PHE A 181 -8.74 39.19 4.23
N LEU A 182 -7.43 39.44 4.22
CA LEU A 182 -6.53 39.23 5.36
C LEU A 182 -6.26 40.50 6.17
N ASP A 183 -6.93 41.61 5.85
CA ASP A 183 -6.74 42.92 6.47
C ASP A 183 -5.27 43.40 6.36
N ILE A 184 -4.57 43.03 5.30
CA ILE A 184 -3.19 43.46 5.02
C ILE A 184 -3.27 44.80 4.31
N THR A 185 -2.72 45.85 4.93
CA THR A 185 -2.54 47.13 4.26
C THR A 185 -1.29 47.06 3.38
N PRO A 186 -1.38 47.27 2.06
CA PRO A 186 -0.19 47.37 1.22
C PRO A 186 0.65 48.57 1.67
N GLU A 187 1.94 48.34 1.96
CA GLU A 187 2.90 49.43 2.18
C GLU A 187 3.14 50.16 0.86
N ASP A 188 3.13 51.51 0.88
CA ASP A 188 3.35 52.45 -0.24
C ASP A 188 3.84 51.78 -1.54
N VAL A 189 2.95 51.54 -2.49
CA VAL A 189 3.28 50.82 -3.73
C VAL A 189 4.42 51.51 -4.48
N ASP A 190 5.40 50.72 -4.94
CA ASP A 190 6.42 51.22 -5.84
C ASP A 190 5.76 51.43 -7.22
N GLU A 191 5.35 52.66 -7.53
CA GLU A 191 4.57 53.00 -8.73
C GLU A 191 5.32 52.71 -10.05
N ALA A 192 6.63 52.41 -10.00
CA ALA A 192 7.46 52.27 -11.20
C ALA A 192 7.39 50.90 -11.89
N VAL A 193 7.03 49.81 -11.18
CA VAL A 193 6.97 48.45 -11.74
C VAL A 193 5.81 47.67 -11.11
N PRO A 194 4.93 47.03 -11.91
CA PRO A 194 3.89 46.16 -11.38
C PRO A 194 4.49 45.09 -10.46
N ARG A 195 3.95 45.00 -9.23
CA ARG A 195 4.43 44.08 -8.18
C ARG A 195 4.42 42.61 -8.64
N THR A 196 3.56 42.28 -9.60
CA THR A 196 3.35 40.97 -10.22
C THR A 196 4.39 40.60 -11.28
N ARG A 197 5.12 41.56 -11.87
CA ARG A 197 5.98 41.30 -13.03
C ARG A 197 7.10 40.27 -12.76
N ARG A 198 7.52 40.13 -11.50
CA ARG A 198 8.54 39.15 -11.07
C ARG A 198 8.08 37.70 -11.20
N THR A 199 6.77 37.45 -11.24
CA THR A 199 6.16 36.12 -11.34
C THR A 199 5.69 35.80 -12.76
N VAL A 200 5.87 36.71 -13.71
CA VAL A 200 5.44 36.53 -15.09
C VAL A 200 6.61 36.05 -15.95
N ASN A 201 6.48 34.83 -16.47
CA ASN A 201 7.44 34.27 -17.42
C ASN A 201 6.80 33.12 -18.20
N ARG A 202 6.27 33.41 -19.40
CA ARG A 202 5.63 32.40 -20.28
C ARG A 202 6.55 31.22 -20.60
N GLU A 203 7.85 31.44 -20.76
CA GLU A 203 8.81 30.36 -21.10
C GLU A 203 9.04 29.38 -19.95
N LYS A 204 8.69 29.77 -18.72
CA LYS A 204 8.80 28.92 -17.53
C LYS A 204 7.45 28.38 -17.04
N VAL A 205 6.39 28.60 -17.82
CA VAL A 205 5.10 27.95 -17.62
C VAL A 205 5.09 26.67 -18.45
N THR A 206 5.00 25.54 -17.76
CA THR A 206 4.85 24.21 -18.36
C THR A 206 3.37 24.00 -18.76
N ASP A 207 2.82 22.79 -18.63
CA ASP A 207 1.40 22.51 -18.91
C ASP A 207 0.43 23.31 -18.04
N HIS A 208 0.89 23.74 -16.86
CA HIS A 208 0.08 24.46 -15.88
C HIS A 208 0.90 25.58 -15.22
N HIS A 209 0.27 26.73 -14.99
CA HIS A 209 0.86 27.84 -14.25
C HIS A 209 1.00 27.53 -12.74
N ALA A 210 1.55 28.47 -11.96
CA ALA A 210 1.74 28.33 -10.51
C ALA A 210 0.46 28.02 -9.72
N ILE A 211 0.61 27.36 -8.57
CA ILE A 211 -0.53 27.12 -7.66
C ILE A 211 -0.93 28.45 -7.00
N LEU A 212 -2.15 28.91 -7.29
CA LEU A 212 -2.74 30.13 -6.76
C LEU A 212 -4.06 29.83 -6.05
N PRO A 213 -4.46 30.61 -5.04
CA PRO A 213 -5.84 30.63 -4.57
C PRO A 213 -6.76 31.10 -5.71
N THR A 214 -8.00 30.63 -5.74
CA THR A 214 -9.01 31.13 -6.69
C THR A 214 -9.93 32.15 -6.01
N ARG A 215 -10.68 32.93 -6.78
CA ARG A 215 -11.74 33.80 -6.21
C ARG A 215 -12.82 33.04 -5.45
N SER A 216 -13.06 31.77 -5.82
CA SER A 216 -13.99 30.91 -5.07
C SER A 216 -13.55 30.70 -3.63
N MET A 217 -12.24 30.80 -3.36
CA MET A 217 -11.68 30.71 -2.01
C MET A 217 -12.16 31.84 -1.11
N LEU A 218 -12.23 33.07 -1.63
CA LEU A 218 -12.66 34.26 -0.88
C LEU A 218 -14.10 34.16 -0.35
N GLN A 219 -14.92 33.34 -1.01
CA GLN A 219 -16.32 33.10 -0.66
C GLN A 219 -16.52 31.83 0.19
N ALA A 220 -15.46 31.06 0.41
CA ALA A 220 -15.54 29.78 1.12
C ALA A 220 -15.49 29.96 2.64
N ASP A 221 -16.18 29.08 3.35
CA ASP A 221 -16.06 28.97 4.81
C ASP A 221 -14.75 28.22 5.16
N LEU A 222 -13.66 28.99 5.31
CA LEU A 222 -12.33 28.45 5.59
C LEU A 222 -12.22 27.77 6.96
N GLU A 223 -13.13 28.06 7.89
CA GLU A 223 -13.17 27.45 9.22
C GLU A 223 -13.86 26.08 9.21
N ALA A 224 -14.70 25.80 8.20
CA ALA A 224 -15.28 24.49 7.97
C ALA A 224 -14.26 23.47 7.42
N LEU A 225 -13.11 23.94 6.90
CA LEU A 225 -12.07 23.06 6.38
C LEU A 225 -11.34 22.31 7.51
N PRO A 226 -10.98 21.04 7.31
CA PRO A 226 -10.03 20.35 8.19
C PRO A 226 -8.76 21.17 8.41
N LYS A 227 -8.25 21.21 9.64
CA LYS A 227 -7.09 22.06 10.01
C LYS A 227 -5.86 21.88 9.11
N GLY A 228 -5.63 20.67 8.61
CA GLY A 228 -4.56 20.39 7.65
C GLY A 228 -4.76 21.12 6.32
N GLU A 229 -5.96 21.06 5.75
CA GLU A 229 -6.34 21.74 4.51
C GLU A 229 -6.33 23.26 4.69
N GLN A 230 -6.85 23.76 5.82
CA GLN A 230 -6.76 25.17 6.18
C GLN A 230 -5.31 25.66 6.20
N ASN A 231 -4.39 24.89 6.78
CA ASN A 231 -2.97 25.25 6.84
C ASN A 231 -2.31 25.25 5.45
N VAL A 232 -2.64 24.28 4.59
CA VAL A 232 -2.14 24.24 3.20
C VAL A 232 -2.64 25.47 2.43
N LEU A 233 -3.92 25.81 2.56
CA LEU A 233 -4.48 26.98 1.89
C LEU A 233 -3.84 28.28 2.38
N LYS A 234 -3.63 28.44 3.70
CA LYS A 234 -2.88 29.57 4.27
C LYS A 234 -1.46 29.67 3.71
N LEU A 235 -0.77 28.54 3.53
CA LEU A 235 0.56 28.51 2.92
C LEU A 235 0.52 28.99 1.47
N ILE A 236 -0.47 28.56 0.69
CA ILE A 236 -0.64 28.99 -0.71
C ILE A 236 -0.90 30.51 -0.75
N ILE A 237 -1.87 31.00 0.02
CA ILE A 237 -2.19 32.43 0.10
C ILE A 237 -0.96 33.26 0.51
N ALA A 238 -0.27 32.85 1.58
CA ALA A 238 0.94 33.53 2.04
C ALA A 238 2.01 33.57 0.95
N ARG A 239 2.24 32.45 0.26
CA ARG A 239 3.26 32.37 -0.81
C ARG A 239 2.90 33.23 -2.02
N THR A 240 1.63 33.26 -2.43
CA THR A 240 1.14 34.16 -3.48
C THR A 240 1.42 35.62 -3.13
N LEU A 241 0.99 36.06 -1.95
CA LEU A 241 1.21 37.43 -1.48
C LEU A 241 2.69 37.77 -1.30
N MET A 242 3.50 36.83 -0.79
CA MET A 242 4.94 37.01 -0.64
C MET A 242 5.65 37.18 -1.99
N ALA A 243 5.22 36.46 -3.03
CA ALA A 243 5.84 36.53 -4.36
C ALA A 243 5.66 37.90 -5.02
N VAL A 244 4.55 38.58 -4.73
CA VAL A 244 4.22 39.93 -5.22
C VAL A 244 4.53 41.02 -4.18
N SER A 245 5.15 40.68 -3.04
CA SER A 245 5.51 41.65 -2.01
C SER A 245 6.84 42.35 -2.29
N LYS A 246 7.08 43.47 -1.59
CA LYS A 246 8.39 44.13 -1.60
C LYS A 246 9.49 43.18 -1.07
N PRO A 247 10.74 43.33 -1.55
CA PRO A 247 11.87 42.59 -1.00
C PRO A 247 12.04 42.88 0.50
N PHE A 248 12.41 41.85 1.27
CA PHE A 248 12.92 42.03 2.62
C PHE A 248 14.32 42.67 2.55
N ARG A 249 14.49 43.86 3.13
CA ARG A 249 15.77 44.58 3.14
C ARG A 249 16.38 44.58 4.54
N TYR A 250 17.66 44.26 4.61
CA TYR A 250 18.43 44.25 5.85
C TYR A 250 19.85 44.78 5.60
N LEU A 251 20.43 45.36 6.64
CA LEU A 251 21.84 45.74 6.69
C LEU A 251 22.64 44.59 7.31
N GLU A 252 23.55 43.98 6.53
CA GLU A 252 24.52 43.02 7.06
C GLU A 252 25.82 43.75 7.43
N THR A 253 26.20 43.69 8.70
CA THR A 253 27.50 44.19 9.16
C THR A 253 28.43 43.00 9.37
N MET A 254 29.60 43.03 8.73
CA MET A 254 30.66 42.05 8.94
C MET A 254 31.85 42.74 9.61
N LEU A 255 32.21 42.27 10.80
CA LEU A 255 33.42 42.68 11.49
C LEU A 255 34.48 41.60 11.26
N THR A 256 35.64 42.01 10.75
CA THR A 256 36.82 41.16 10.61
C THR A 256 37.88 41.66 11.57
N THR A 257 38.42 40.78 12.40
CA THR A 257 39.42 41.12 13.42
C THR A 257 40.57 40.12 13.36
N GLU A 258 41.79 40.60 13.60
CA GLU A 258 42.97 39.75 13.73
C GLU A 258 43.35 39.59 15.20
N CYS A 259 43.65 38.36 15.62
CA CYS A 259 44.25 38.08 16.92
C CYS A 259 45.34 37.03 16.76
N ALA A 260 46.56 37.37 17.20
CA ALA A 260 47.73 36.48 17.13
C ALA A 260 48.03 35.90 15.73
N GLY A 261 47.79 36.70 14.67
CA GLY A 261 48.00 36.29 13.28
C GLY A 261 46.84 35.50 12.66
N GLU A 262 45.77 35.24 13.41
CA GLU A 262 44.57 34.51 12.94
C GLU A 262 43.40 35.47 12.73
N GLU A 263 42.63 35.26 11.67
CA GLU A 263 41.46 36.08 11.32
C GLU A 263 40.17 35.52 11.91
N PHE A 264 39.37 36.39 12.53
CA PHE A 264 38.06 36.09 13.08
C PHE A 264 37.01 36.98 12.43
N THR A 265 35.82 36.43 12.19
CA THR A 265 34.69 37.19 11.64
C THR A 265 33.44 37.10 12.50
N ALA A 266 32.73 38.22 12.62
CA ALA A 266 31.41 38.29 13.22
C ALA A 266 30.44 38.94 12.22
N LYS A 267 29.21 38.40 12.13
CA LYS A 267 28.16 38.93 11.25
C LYS A 267 26.92 39.30 12.04
N GLY A 268 26.37 40.47 11.77
CA GLY A 268 25.11 40.96 12.32
C GLY A 268 24.15 41.38 11.23
N LYS A 269 22.85 41.27 11.49
CA LYS A 269 21.80 41.72 10.57
C LYS A 269 20.83 42.64 11.29
N GLU A 270 20.57 43.80 10.71
CA GLU A 270 19.53 44.73 11.13
C GLU A 270 18.45 44.81 10.05
N VAL A 271 17.18 44.66 10.44
CA VAL A 271 16.06 44.75 9.49
C VAL A 271 15.80 46.21 9.17
N LEU A 272 15.78 46.56 7.88
CA LEU A 272 15.44 47.89 7.40
C LEU A 272 13.98 47.93 6.92
N GLU A 273 13.58 46.95 6.10
CA GLU A 273 12.22 46.79 5.57
C GLU A 273 11.81 45.32 5.65
N GLU A 274 10.63 45.04 6.22
CA GLU A 274 10.14 43.67 6.39
C GLU A 274 9.69 43.04 5.06
N GLY A 275 9.14 43.83 4.13
CA GLY A 275 8.66 43.35 2.83
C GLY A 275 7.81 42.08 2.96
N TRP A 276 8.09 41.06 2.16
CA TRP A 276 7.39 39.77 2.20
C TRP A 276 7.39 39.07 3.57
N LYS A 277 8.35 39.36 4.48
CA LYS A 277 8.37 38.77 5.83
C LYS A 277 7.23 39.28 6.71
N ALA A 278 6.67 40.46 6.42
CA ALA A 278 5.49 40.96 7.10
C ALA A 278 4.27 40.06 6.81
N VAL A 279 4.10 39.65 5.56
CA VAL A 279 3.05 38.70 5.13
C VAL A 279 3.26 37.34 5.80
N GLU A 280 4.47 36.79 5.76
CA GLU A 280 4.80 35.52 6.41
C GLU A 280 4.43 35.55 7.91
N ARG A 281 4.80 36.63 8.60
CA ARG A 281 4.50 36.82 10.02
C ARG A 281 3.01 36.94 10.30
N LYS A 282 2.25 37.65 9.46
CA LYS A 282 0.81 37.86 9.68
C LYS A 282 -0.01 36.62 9.34
N VAL A 283 0.26 35.97 8.20
CA VAL A 283 -0.56 34.86 7.69
C VAL A 283 -0.16 33.51 8.29
N LEU A 284 1.12 33.30 8.58
CA LEU A 284 1.64 32.00 9.05
C LEU A 284 2.02 31.98 10.54
N ALA A 285 1.60 32.97 11.33
CA ALA A 285 1.90 33.05 12.77
C ALA A 285 1.54 31.78 13.55
N ASP A 286 0.39 31.15 13.24
CA ASP A 286 -0.10 29.95 13.93
C ASP A 286 0.53 28.65 13.41
N ILE A 287 1.24 28.72 12.28
CA ILE A 287 1.86 27.58 11.60
C ILE A 287 3.37 27.53 11.86
N LEU A 288 4.04 28.67 11.73
CA LEU A 288 5.48 28.81 11.86
C LEU A 288 5.85 29.28 13.27
N ASN A 289 6.36 28.36 14.10
CA ASN A 289 6.87 28.71 15.43
C ASN A 289 8.34 29.20 15.35
N ARG A 290 8.63 30.13 14.45
CA ARG A 290 9.97 30.71 14.25
C ARG A 290 9.96 32.19 14.59
N LYS A 291 10.43 32.54 15.79
CA LYS A 291 11.00 33.86 16.05
C LYS A 291 12.49 33.77 15.73
N GLN A 292 12.87 34.08 14.49
CA GLN A 292 14.27 34.30 14.18
C GLN A 292 14.61 35.72 14.62
N GLU A 293 15.20 35.86 15.80
CA GLU A 293 15.76 37.13 16.25
C GLU A 293 17.06 37.35 15.48
N LEU A 294 17.09 38.40 14.65
CA LEU A 294 18.31 38.87 14.01
C LEU A 294 19.05 39.76 15.00
N THR A 295 20.33 39.50 15.19
CA THR A 295 21.19 40.30 16.07
C THR A 295 21.92 41.33 15.24
N ALA A 296 21.67 42.61 15.48
CA ALA A 296 22.48 43.69 14.94
C ALA A 296 23.83 43.72 15.66
N LEU A 297 24.91 43.92 14.90
CA LEU A 297 26.21 44.23 15.48
C LEU A 297 26.32 45.75 15.68
N PRO A 298 27.04 46.21 16.70
CA PRO A 298 27.30 47.64 16.86
C PRO A 298 28.13 48.15 15.69
N ASN A 299 27.86 49.39 15.29
CA ASN A 299 28.73 50.12 14.36
C ASN A 299 30.03 50.46 15.11
N ALA A 300 31.06 49.65 14.92
CA ALA A 300 32.35 49.80 15.57
C ALA A 300 33.35 50.43 14.58
N ALA A 301 34.00 51.52 14.99
CA ALA A 301 35.16 52.04 14.26
C ALA A 301 36.35 51.08 14.42
N GLU A 302 37.23 51.03 13.42
CA GLU A 302 38.47 50.24 13.47
C GLU A 302 39.29 50.63 14.71
N ASN A 303 39.37 49.72 15.68
CA ASN A 303 40.08 49.91 16.94
C ASN A 303 40.51 48.56 17.52
N GLU A 304 41.50 48.61 18.41
CA GLU A 304 41.87 47.46 19.24
C GLU A 304 40.78 47.18 20.29
N CYS A 305 40.48 45.90 20.52
CA CYS A 305 39.54 45.46 21.55
C CYS A 305 40.17 44.36 22.42
N GLY A 306 39.81 44.35 23.70
CA GLY A 306 40.27 43.33 24.65
C GLY A 306 39.46 42.04 24.51
N ILE A 307 40.14 40.89 24.60
CA ILE A 307 39.47 39.59 24.66
C ILE A 307 38.87 39.41 26.06
N LEU A 308 37.54 39.36 26.15
CA LEU A 308 36.84 39.20 27.43
C LEU A 308 36.87 37.76 27.95
N ASN A 309 36.75 36.79 27.05
CA ASN A 309 36.75 35.36 27.36
C ASN A 309 37.18 34.55 26.13
N ALA A 310 37.82 33.41 26.36
CA ALA A 310 38.09 32.39 25.35
C ALA A 310 37.74 31.01 25.93
N GLU A 311 36.96 30.24 25.19
CA GLU A 311 36.55 28.89 25.56
C GLU A 311 36.97 27.92 24.46
N LEU A 312 37.63 26.82 24.83
CA LEU A 312 37.87 25.72 23.93
C LEU A 312 36.60 24.86 23.83
N LYS A 313 35.95 24.87 22.67
CA LYS A 313 34.79 24.00 22.40
C LYS A 313 35.24 22.73 21.71
N GLU A 314 35.17 21.61 22.43
CA GLU A 314 35.29 20.30 21.82
C GLU A 314 34.02 19.97 21.01
N GLY A 315 34.20 19.56 19.76
CA GLY A 315 33.12 19.17 18.86
C GLY A 315 33.43 17.84 18.19
N GLN A 316 32.38 17.13 17.77
CA GLN A 316 32.50 15.93 16.94
C GLN A 316 31.77 16.15 15.61
N THR A 317 32.34 15.65 14.52
CA THR A 317 31.65 15.62 13.24
C THR A 317 30.42 14.73 13.33
N THR A 318 29.27 15.21 12.89
CA THR A 318 28.06 14.41 12.82
C THR A 318 27.94 13.72 11.46
N PRO A 319 27.50 12.44 11.41
CA PRO A 319 27.22 11.80 10.13
C PRO A 319 26.09 12.53 9.37
N PRO A 320 25.99 12.32 8.04
CA PRO A 320 24.87 12.83 7.26
C PRO A 320 23.52 12.46 7.87
N LYS A 321 22.59 13.42 7.89
CA LYS A 321 21.24 13.17 8.40
C LYS A 321 20.50 12.20 7.49
N HIS A 322 19.73 11.30 8.09
CA HIS A 322 18.80 10.48 7.31
C HIS A 322 17.76 11.34 6.62
N PHE A 323 17.27 10.86 5.48
CA PHE A 323 16.18 11.50 4.76
C PHE A 323 14.90 11.53 5.60
N THR A 324 14.26 12.69 5.66
CA THR A 324 12.81 12.83 5.87
C THR A 324 12.08 12.71 4.53
N GLU A 325 10.75 12.66 4.53
CA GLU A 325 9.96 12.70 3.29
C GLU A 325 10.27 13.95 2.47
N ASP A 326 10.31 15.12 3.11
CA ASP A 326 10.63 16.41 2.48
C ASP A 326 12.02 16.41 1.83
N THR A 327 13.05 16.02 2.59
CA THR A 327 14.41 15.98 2.04
C THR A 327 14.60 14.91 0.96
N LEU A 328 13.81 13.83 0.99
CA LEU A 328 13.84 12.82 -0.07
C LEU A 328 13.12 13.33 -1.32
N LEU A 329 11.97 13.99 -1.19
CA LEU A 329 11.27 14.61 -2.31
C LEU A 329 12.17 15.64 -3.00
N HIS A 330 12.85 16.49 -2.23
CA HIS A 330 13.81 17.45 -2.78
C HIS A 330 15.00 16.76 -3.46
N ALA A 331 15.52 15.68 -2.88
CA ALA A 331 16.57 14.88 -3.52
C ALA A 331 16.08 14.20 -4.81
N MET A 332 14.80 13.82 -4.89
CA MET A 332 14.19 13.29 -6.12
C MET A 332 14.05 14.38 -7.18
N GLU A 333 13.66 15.59 -6.81
CA GLU A 333 13.55 16.77 -7.71
C GLU A 333 14.90 17.19 -8.30
N THR A 334 15.96 17.07 -7.52
CA THR A 334 17.31 17.54 -7.91
C THR A 334 18.23 16.41 -8.36
N ALA A 335 17.72 15.16 -8.40
CA ALA A 335 18.51 14.03 -8.85
C ALA A 335 19.05 14.29 -10.26
N SER A 336 20.37 14.15 -10.43
CA SER A 336 21.04 14.33 -11.73
C SER A 336 21.13 15.79 -12.21
N ALA A 337 20.84 16.79 -11.37
CA ALA A 337 21.01 18.20 -11.72
C ALA A 337 22.48 18.54 -12.08
N ASP A 338 23.45 17.94 -11.38
CA ASP A 338 24.88 18.17 -11.60
C ASP A 338 25.41 17.57 -12.91
N SER A 339 24.70 16.60 -13.51
CA SER A 339 25.10 15.89 -14.72
C SER A 339 24.34 16.36 -15.98
N MET A 340 23.35 17.23 -15.82
CA MET A 340 22.50 17.73 -16.90
C MET A 340 22.86 19.18 -17.26
N PRO A 341 22.75 19.59 -18.55
CA PRO A 341 22.97 20.98 -18.94
C PRO A 341 22.05 21.95 -18.19
N GLU A 342 22.54 23.17 -17.91
CA GLU A 342 21.70 24.25 -17.37
C GLU A 342 20.53 24.54 -18.33
N GLY A 343 19.31 24.63 -17.80
CA GLY A 343 18.10 24.98 -18.57
C GLY A 343 17.24 23.81 -19.04
N VAL A 344 17.53 22.56 -18.66
CA VAL A 344 16.59 21.44 -18.87
C VAL A 344 15.37 21.63 -17.97
N GLU A 345 14.18 21.66 -18.58
CA GLU A 345 12.90 22.01 -17.94
C GLU A 345 12.46 21.02 -16.84
N ARG A 346 12.82 19.74 -16.97
CA ARG A 346 12.61 18.71 -15.95
C ARG A 346 13.95 18.08 -15.55
N GLN A 347 14.35 18.35 -14.31
CA GLN A 347 15.46 17.67 -13.64
C GLN A 347 14.89 16.70 -12.60
N GLY A 348 15.65 15.67 -12.23
CA GLY A 348 15.23 14.73 -11.19
C GLY A 348 14.61 13.42 -11.69
N ILE A 349 14.13 12.66 -10.71
CA ILE A 349 13.42 11.39 -10.89
C ILE A 349 11.94 11.54 -10.54
N GLY A 350 11.07 11.14 -11.48
CA GLY A 350 9.62 11.30 -11.36
C GLY A 350 9.15 12.75 -11.50
N THR A 351 7.83 12.93 -11.46
CA THR A 351 7.12 14.21 -11.62
C THR A 351 6.38 14.57 -10.31
N PRO A 352 5.88 15.81 -10.14
CA PRO A 352 5.05 16.19 -8.97
C PRO A 352 3.94 15.19 -8.65
N ALA A 353 3.36 14.58 -9.68
CA ALA A 353 2.28 13.61 -9.54
C ALA A 353 2.74 12.26 -8.99
N THR A 354 4.01 11.87 -9.18
CA THR A 354 4.47 10.49 -8.92
C THR A 354 5.39 10.37 -7.70
N ARG A 355 6.17 11.40 -7.34
CA ARG A 355 7.20 11.31 -6.28
C ARG A 355 6.62 10.86 -4.93
N ALA A 356 5.58 11.55 -4.43
CA ALA A 356 4.93 11.21 -3.16
C ALA A 356 4.31 9.80 -3.18
N ALA A 357 3.66 9.43 -4.30
CA ALA A 357 3.06 8.11 -4.46
C ALA A 357 4.11 7.00 -4.51
N THR A 358 5.29 7.27 -5.07
CA THR A 358 6.43 6.34 -5.10
C THR A 358 6.96 6.09 -3.69
N ILE A 359 7.16 7.14 -2.88
CA ILE A 359 7.57 6.99 -1.47
C ILE A 359 6.56 6.14 -0.70
N GLU A 360 5.25 6.39 -0.87
CA GLU A 360 4.23 5.58 -0.21
C GLU A 360 4.23 4.12 -0.67
N LYS A 361 4.42 3.87 -1.97
CA LYS A 361 4.55 2.51 -2.50
C LYS A 361 5.77 1.80 -1.88
N LEU A 362 6.91 2.47 -1.75
CA LEU A 362 8.11 1.89 -1.15
C LEU A 362 7.89 1.51 0.31
N VAL A 363 7.17 2.34 1.08
CA VAL A 363 6.79 2.03 2.46
C VAL A 363 5.77 0.89 2.51
N GLN A 364 4.73 0.94 1.69
CA GLN A 364 3.68 -0.09 1.62
C GLN A 364 4.25 -1.47 1.25
N LYS A 365 5.22 -1.51 0.34
CA LYS A 365 5.91 -2.75 -0.08
C LYS A 365 6.98 -3.20 0.93
N GLY A 366 7.24 -2.41 1.97
CA GLY A 366 8.17 -2.72 3.05
C GLY A 366 9.64 -2.58 2.67
N PHE A 367 9.98 -1.76 1.68
CA PHE A 367 11.36 -1.43 1.32
C PHE A 367 11.91 -0.26 2.16
N LEU A 368 11.03 0.68 2.52
CA LEU A 368 11.32 1.76 3.45
C LEU A 368 10.45 1.64 4.70
N GLU A 369 10.95 2.15 5.81
CA GLU A 369 10.19 2.31 7.05
C GLU A 369 10.31 3.74 7.60
N ARG A 370 9.26 4.20 8.28
CA ARG A 370 9.24 5.48 8.98
C ARG A 370 9.61 5.24 10.44
N LYS A 371 10.78 5.74 10.87
CA LYS A 371 11.23 5.66 12.28
C LYS A 371 11.32 7.03 12.92
N GLY A 372 11.08 7.09 14.24
CA GLY A 372 11.18 8.30 15.05
C GLY A 372 9.85 8.77 15.64
N SER A 373 9.86 9.97 16.22
CA SER A 373 8.67 10.57 16.84
C SER A 373 7.72 11.18 15.80
N LYS A 374 6.50 11.57 16.20
CA LYS A 374 5.56 12.32 15.32
C LYS A 374 6.19 13.58 14.69
N LYS A 375 7.17 14.21 15.35
CA LYS A 375 7.82 15.45 14.87
C LYS A 375 9.09 15.21 14.06
N THR A 376 9.67 14.00 14.11
CA THR A 376 10.97 13.69 13.51
C THR A 376 10.93 12.28 12.90
N LYS A 377 10.05 12.09 11.91
CA LYS A 377 10.01 10.85 11.15
C LYS A 377 11.09 10.88 10.07
N VAL A 378 12.01 9.94 10.14
CA VAL A 378 13.01 9.68 9.10
C VAL A 378 12.64 8.41 8.35
N LEU A 379 13.03 8.36 7.08
CA LEU A 379 12.91 7.20 6.21
C LEU A 379 14.20 6.40 6.30
N LEU A 380 14.07 5.11 6.57
CA LEU A 380 15.20 4.18 6.63
C LEU A 380 14.93 2.98 5.72
N PRO A 381 15.97 2.47 5.03
CA PRO A 381 15.83 1.24 4.27
C PRO A 381 15.69 0.05 5.21
N THR A 382 14.70 -0.80 4.94
CA THR A 382 14.55 -2.08 5.62
C THR A 382 15.61 -3.08 5.13
N ASP A 383 15.78 -4.21 5.82
CA ASP A 383 16.67 -5.26 5.34
C ASP A 383 16.25 -5.79 3.96
N LYS A 384 14.94 -5.83 3.70
CA LYS A 384 14.38 -6.16 2.37
C LYS A 384 14.78 -5.13 1.32
N GLY A 385 14.74 -3.83 1.63
CA GLY A 385 15.18 -2.76 0.74
C GLY A 385 16.67 -2.84 0.42
N LYS A 386 17.50 -3.02 1.44
CA LYS A 386 18.96 -3.21 1.27
C LYS A 386 19.29 -4.43 0.43
N ALA A 387 18.62 -5.55 0.69
CA ALA A 387 18.82 -6.78 -0.06
C ALA A 387 18.47 -6.63 -1.54
N LEU A 388 17.37 -5.92 -1.87
CA LEU A 388 17.00 -5.62 -3.26
C LEU A 388 18.10 -4.83 -3.96
N ILE A 389 18.49 -3.68 -3.41
CA ILE A 389 19.51 -2.79 -3.99
C ILE A 389 20.85 -3.53 -4.18
N THR A 390 21.20 -4.43 -3.26
CA THR A 390 22.45 -5.22 -3.35
C THR A 390 22.48 -6.20 -4.52
N VAL A 391 21.32 -6.69 -4.99
CA VAL A 391 21.25 -7.72 -6.06
C VAL A 391 20.87 -7.17 -7.43
N MET A 392 20.47 -5.91 -7.49
CA MET A 392 20.11 -5.26 -8.76
C MET A 392 21.39 -4.84 -9.51
N PRO A 393 21.41 -4.88 -10.85
CA PRO A 393 22.45 -4.22 -11.64
C PRO A 393 22.62 -2.73 -11.27
N GLU A 394 23.83 -2.19 -11.38
CA GLU A 394 24.10 -0.78 -11.05
C GLU A 394 23.38 0.18 -12.00
N GLU A 395 23.25 -0.22 -13.27
CA GLU A 395 22.64 0.60 -14.33
C GLU A 395 21.19 0.96 -13.99
N ILE A 396 20.41 0.00 -13.48
CA ILE A 396 18.99 0.20 -13.14
C ILE A 396 18.78 0.83 -11.76
N GLN A 397 19.85 1.00 -10.97
CA GLN A 397 19.83 1.76 -9.72
C GLN A 397 20.16 3.24 -9.94
N SER A 398 20.70 3.59 -11.11
CA SER A 398 21.18 4.93 -11.41
C SER A 398 20.03 5.92 -11.53
N ALA A 399 20.11 6.98 -10.72
CA ALA A 399 19.22 8.13 -10.84
C ALA A 399 19.46 8.89 -12.15
N GLU A 400 20.68 8.86 -12.68
CA GLU A 400 21.05 9.47 -13.97
C GLU A 400 20.31 8.79 -15.13
N MET A 401 20.31 7.45 -15.16
CA MET A 401 19.57 6.70 -16.19
C MET A 401 18.06 6.99 -16.12
N THR A 402 17.52 7.15 -14.91
CA THR A 402 16.10 7.48 -14.72
C THR A 402 15.81 8.91 -15.21
N ALA A 403 16.70 9.87 -14.96
CA ALA A 403 16.56 11.24 -15.45
C ALA A 403 16.65 11.33 -16.99
N ASP A 404 17.51 10.53 -17.62
CA ASP A 404 17.56 10.40 -19.09
C ASP A 404 16.22 9.90 -19.66
N TRP A 405 15.59 8.92 -18.99
CA TRP A 405 14.27 8.43 -19.40
C TRP A 405 13.18 9.51 -19.28
N GLU A 406 13.15 10.26 -18.18
CA GLU A 406 12.19 11.37 -18.02
C GLU A 406 12.40 12.45 -19.11
N THR A 407 13.65 12.72 -19.48
CA THR A 407 13.98 13.63 -20.59
C THR A 407 13.48 13.10 -21.93
N LYS A 408 13.63 11.80 -22.20
CA LYS A 408 13.11 11.17 -23.42
C LYS A 408 11.59 11.16 -23.46
N LEU A 409 10.92 10.93 -22.33
CA LEU A 409 9.46 11.02 -22.22
C LEU A 409 8.97 12.44 -22.55
N LEU A 410 9.67 13.48 -22.08
CA LEU A 410 9.38 14.87 -22.44
C LEU A 410 9.54 15.13 -23.95
N ARG A 411 10.58 14.57 -24.58
CA ARG A 411 10.76 14.66 -26.04
C ARG A 411 9.63 13.97 -26.80
N ILE A 412 9.14 12.83 -26.31
CA ILE A 412 7.97 12.14 -26.89
C ILE A 412 6.71 13.01 -26.76
N GLU A 413 6.48 13.59 -25.58
CA GLU A 413 5.36 14.51 -25.32
C GLU A 413 5.35 15.70 -26.29
N ARG A 414 6.53 16.23 -26.63
CA ARG A 414 6.72 17.31 -27.61
C ARG A 414 6.73 16.86 -29.07
N GLY A 415 6.66 15.56 -29.35
CA GLY A 415 6.75 15.00 -30.70
C GLY A 415 8.16 15.05 -31.32
N GLU A 416 9.20 15.23 -30.51
CA GLU A 416 10.62 15.29 -30.91
C GLU A 416 11.30 13.90 -30.92
N MET A 417 10.62 12.87 -30.41
CA MET A 417 11.06 11.47 -30.40
C MET A 417 9.86 10.55 -30.62
N GLU A 418 10.05 9.52 -31.45
CA GLU A 418 9.01 8.51 -31.67
C GLU A 418 8.93 7.53 -30.48
N PRO A 419 7.73 7.21 -29.97
CA PRO A 419 7.58 6.24 -28.87
C PRO A 419 8.22 4.87 -29.17
N SER A 420 8.23 4.47 -30.45
CA SER A 420 8.81 3.20 -30.90
C SER A 420 10.34 3.14 -30.75
N GLU A 421 11.02 4.28 -30.88
CA GLU A 421 12.47 4.40 -30.70
C GLU A 421 12.82 4.17 -29.23
N PHE A 422 12.15 4.89 -28.33
CA PHE A 422 12.32 4.73 -26.88
C PHE A 422 12.06 3.30 -26.40
N MET A 423 11.00 2.66 -26.90
CA MET A 423 10.71 1.26 -26.56
C MET A 423 11.76 0.29 -27.09
N THR A 424 12.38 0.58 -28.24
CA THR A 424 13.48 -0.23 -28.80
C THR A 424 14.72 -0.14 -27.92
N GLU A 425 15.06 1.05 -27.41
CA GLU A 425 16.16 1.24 -26.46
C GLU A 425 15.93 0.45 -25.17
N ILE A 426 14.73 0.55 -24.57
CA ILE A 426 14.36 -0.21 -23.37
C ILE A 426 14.50 -1.72 -23.60
N ASN A 427 13.97 -2.24 -24.71
CA ASN A 427 14.04 -3.67 -25.02
C ASN A 427 15.48 -4.14 -25.20
N THR A 428 16.32 -3.32 -25.82
CA THR A 428 17.75 -3.60 -26.03
C THR A 428 18.49 -3.65 -24.69
N MET A 429 18.26 -2.67 -23.82
CA MET A 429 18.83 -2.63 -22.48
C MET A 429 18.41 -3.86 -21.67
N ILE A 430 17.11 -4.17 -21.58
CA ILE A 430 16.60 -5.32 -20.83
C ILE A 430 17.21 -6.61 -21.38
N SER A 431 17.26 -6.77 -22.69
CA SER A 431 17.86 -7.95 -23.34
C SER A 431 19.34 -8.09 -23.01
N SER A 432 20.07 -6.98 -22.90
CA SER A 432 21.46 -6.95 -22.47
C SER A 432 21.59 -7.38 -21.02
N LEU A 433 20.85 -6.72 -20.11
CA LEU A 433 20.87 -7.01 -18.67
C LEU A 433 20.55 -8.47 -18.37
N VAL A 434 19.56 -9.06 -19.04
CA VAL A 434 19.21 -10.48 -18.86
C VAL A 434 20.35 -11.42 -19.29
N LYS A 435 21.15 -11.03 -20.30
CA LYS A 435 22.28 -11.82 -20.78
C LYS A 435 23.54 -11.64 -19.93
N THR A 436 23.78 -10.43 -19.41
CA THR A 436 25.04 -10.04 -18.75
C THR A 436 24.98 -10.11 -17.23
N THR A 437 23.78 -10.02 -16.65
CA THR A 437 23.62 -10.06 -15.20
C THR A 437 23.70 -11.49 -14.68
N GLU A 438 24.83 -11.84 -14.08
CA GLU A 438 24.92 -13.07 -13.29
C GLU A 438 24.25 -12.86 -11.92
N ALA A 439 23.63 -13.92 -11.40
CA ALA A 439 23.07 -13.87 -10.05
C ALA A 439 24.18 -13.58 -9.03
N ALA A 440 24.05 -12.47 -8.29
CA ALA A 440 25.03 -12.09 -7.26
C ALA A 440 25.27 -13.27 -6.30
N LYS A 441 26.54 -13.69 -6.16
CA LYS A 441 26.93 -14.79 -5.27
C LYS A 441 26.49 -14.46 -3.84
N GLY A 442 25.58 -15.27 -3.29
CA GLY A 442 25.02 -15.03 -1.94
C GLY A 442 23.73 -14.21 -1.90
N ALA A 443 23.12 -13.86 -3.04
CA ALA A 443 21.80 -13.20 -3.09
C ALA A 443 20.72 -13.94 -2.26
N ASN A 444 20.75 -15.27 -2.26
CA ASN A 444 19.86 -16.11 -1.45
C ASN A 444 20.05 -15.92 0.07
N ALA A 445 21.21 -15.47 0.52
CA ALA A 445 21.49 -15.20 1.93
C ALA A 445 20.98 -13.82 2.38
N LEU A 446 20.90 -12.85 1.47
CA LEU A 446 20.44 -11.48 1.73
C LEU A 446 18.90 -11.37 1.81
N MET A 447 18.18 -12.27 1.14
CA MET A 447 16.71 -12.35 1.17
C MET A 447 16.18 -13.41 2.15
N LYS A 448 16.83 -13.59 3.30
CA LYS A 448 16.34 -14.52 4.33
C LYS A 448 15.17 -13.91 5.10
N ASN A 449 14.03 -14.57 5.04
CA ASN A 449 12.88 -14.19 5.84
C ASN A 449 13.16 -14.46 7.33
N LYS A 450 12.67 -13.59 8.22
CA LYS A 450 12.84 -13.74 9.67
C LYS A 450 12.22 -15.06 10.13
N ILE A 451 13.03 -15.96 10.72
CA ILE A 451 12.55 -17.20 11.34
C ILE A 451 11.87 -16.84 12.67
N ILE A 452 10.65 -17.33 12.86
CA ILE A 452 9.85 -17.06 14.07
C ILE A 452 9.60 -18.30 14.93
N GLY A 453 9.96 -19.49 14.45
CA GLY A 453 9.77 -20.74 15.17
C GLY A 453 9.90 -21.96 14.27
N VAL A 454 9.58 -23.12 14.84
CA VAL A 454 9.66 -24.42 14.16
C VAL A 454 8.25 -24.87 13.79
N CYS A 455 8.10 -25.45 12.60
CA CYS A 455 6.83 -25.92 12.07
C CYS A 455 6.36 -27.16 12.86
N PRO A 456 5.18 -27.11 13.51
CA PRO A 456 4.67 -28.25 14.27
C PRO A 456 4.27 -29.43 13.38
N ASN A 457 4.13 -29.23 12.06
CA ASN A 457 3.77 -30.28 11.12
C ASN A 457 5.00 -31.07 10.61
N CYS A 458 6.09 -30.39 10.24
CA CYS A 458 7.22 -31.03 9.55
C CYS A 458 8.59 -30.70 10.14
N GLY A 459 8.67 -29.92 11.22
CA GLY A 459 9.94 -29.58 11.90
C GLY A 459 10.85 -28.59 11.17
N ALA A 460 10.49 -28.11 9.98
CA ALA A 460 11.23 -27.06 9.27
C ALA A 460 11.00 -25.67 9.91
N ASN A 461 11.82 -24.68 9.60
CA ASN A 461 11.59 -23.32 10.09
C ASN A 461 10.27 -22.75 9.55
N VAL A 462 9.64 -21.92 10.37
CA VAL A 462 8.54 -21.05 9.97
C VAL A 462 9.07 -19.63 9.87
N VAL A 463 8.87 -19.00 8.72
CA VAL A 463 9.37 -17.67 8.43
C VAL A 463 8.26 -16.64 8.26
N GLU A 464 8.51 -15.42 8.72
CA GLU A 464 7.61 -14.29 8.53
C GLU A 464 7.64 -13.79 7.09
N ARG A 465 6.47 -13.65 6.49
CA ARG A 465 6.24 -13.02 5.18
C ARG A 465 5.13 -11.97 5.31
N GLU A 466 4.85 -11.27 4.22
CA GLU A 466 3.85 -10.19 4.17
C GLU A 466 2.47 -10.64 4.66
N LYS A 467 1.98 -11.81 4.19
CA LYS A 467 0.62 -12.28 4.49
C LYS A 467 0.49 -13.11 5.78
N GLY A 468 1.60 -13.47 6.43
CA GLY A 468 1.59 -14.45 7.51
C GLY A 468 2.94 -15.11 7.74
N TRP A 469 2.92 -16.18 8.51
CA TRP A 469 4.10 -17.00 8.79
C TRP A 469 3.97 -18.36 8.12
N PHE A 470 4.95 -18.70 7.30
CA PHE A 470 4.90 -19.84 6.39
C PHE A 470 6.01 -20.82 6.69
N CYS A 471 5.72 -22.11 6.61
CA CYS A 471 6.76 -23.13 6.65
C CYS A 471 7.73 -22.95 5.46
N GLU A 472 9.03 -23.07 5.70
CA GLU A 472 10.05 -22.99 4.64
C GLU A 472 10.04 -24.20 3.70
N ASN A 473 9.60 -25.37 4.19
CA ASN A 473 9.37 -26.54 3.34
C ASN A 473 8.16 -26.29 2.42
N ARG A 474 8.39 -26.17 1.11
CA ARG A 474 7.36 -25.89 0.09
C ARG A 474 6.31 -26.98 -0.06
N GLU A 475 6.62 -28.21 0.34
CA GLU A 475 5.65 -29.32 0.33
C GLU A 475 4.75 -29.31 1.57
N CYS A 476 5.10 -28.54 2.59
CA CYS A 476 4.32 -28.42 3.81
C CYS A 476 3.25 -27.32 3.69
N ARG A 477 2.00 -27.66 3.99
CA ARG A 477 0.85 -26.73 3.92
C ARG A 477 0.65 -25.89 5.18
N PHE A 478 1.60 -25.92 6.11
CA PHE A 478 1.50 -25.19 7.37
C PHE A 478 1.68 -23.67 7.15
N VAL A 479 0.68 -22.90 7.60
CA VAL A 479 0.66 -21.44 7.48
C VAL A 479 -0.14 -20.81 8.61
N LEU A 480 0.36 -19.71 9.16
CA LEU A 480 -0.35 -18.85 10.09
C LEU A 480 -0.64 -17.50 9.41
N TRP A 481 -1.88 -17.29 8.95
CA TRP A 481 -2.27 -16.05 8.27
C TRP A 481 -2.43 -14.89 9.26
N LYS A 482 -1.94 -13.68 8.92
CA LYS A 482 -2.17 -12.47 9.75
C LYS A 482 -3.66 -12.12 9.81
N ASP A 483 -4.38 -12.23 8.69
CA ASP A 483 -5.84 -12.10 8.62
C ASP A 483 -6.52 -13.46 8.82
N ASN A 484 -6.46 -13.99 10.04
CA ASN A 484 -7.04 -15.29 10.37
C ASN A 484 -8.48 -15.16 10.90
N ALA A 485 -9.43 -15.82 10.22
CA ALA A 485 -10.84 -15.82 10.59
C ALA A 485 -11.13 -16.36 12.00
N PHE A 486 -10.31 -17.27 12.55
CA PHE A 486 -10.43 -17.75 13.92
C PHE A 486 -10.18 -16.61 14.93
N PHE A 487 -9.06 -15.90 14.82
CA PHE A 487 -8.73 -14.78 15.71
C PHE A 487 -9.69 -13.60 15.53
N LYS A 488 -10.11 -13.34 14.29
CA LYS A 488 -11.11 -12.30 13.98
C LYS A 488 -12.44 -12.53 14.70
N ARG A 489 -12.91 -13.79 14.75
CA ARG A 489 -14.12 -14.18 15.52
C ARG A 489 -13.97 -13.95 17.03
N LEU A 490 -12.75 -14.03 17.55
CA LEU A 490 -12.44 -13.71 18.95
C LEU A 490 -12.28 -12.19 19.19
N GLY A 491 -12.38 -11.35 18.16
CA GLY A 491 -12.07 -9.93 18.25
C GLY A 491 -10.58 -9.65 18.48
N LYS A 492 -9.70 -10.59 18.09
CA LYS A 492 -8.24 -10.51 18.24
C LYS A 492 -7.55 -10.55 16.88
N ARG A 493 -6.27 -10.18 16.86
CA ARG A 493 -5.39 -10.32 15.69
C ARG A 493 -4.31 -11.35 16.00
N LEU A 494 -3.90 -12.10 14.98
CA LEU A 494 -2.71 -12.94 15.05
C LEU A 494 -1.51 -12.07 14.68
N ASP A 495 -0.87 -11.48 15.69
CA ASP A 495 0.34 -10.68 15.54
C ASP A 495 1.62 -11.53 15.75
N SER A 496 2.80 -10.92 15.56
CA SER A 496 4.08 -11.61 15.67
C SER A 496 4.33 -12.20 17.07
N HIS A 497 3.82 -11.57 18.13
CA HIS A 497 3.96 -12.09 19.50
C HIS A 497 3.10 -13.34 19.69
N VAL A 498 1.86 -13.32 19.20
CA VAL A 498 0.94 -14.45 19.28
C VAL A 498 1.46 -15.62 18.43
N ALA A 499 1.97 -15.36 17.22
CA ALA A 499 2.55 -16.38 16.35
C ALA A 499 3.79 -17.05 16.98
N ASP A 500 4.72 -16.26 17.54
CA ASP A 500 5.89 -16.76 18.27
C ASP A 500 5.48 -17.68 19.43
N LYS A 501 4.54 -17.24 20.29
CA LYS A 501 4.05 -18.07 21.41
C LYS A 501 3.38 -19.35 20.94
N LEU A 502 2.56 -19.30 19.89
CA LEU A 502 1.90 -20.50 19.39
C LEU A 502 2.89 -21.52 18.83
N LEU A 503 3.93 -21.07 18.12
CA LEU A 503 4.94 -21.97 17.58
C LEU A 503 5.89 -22.52 18.66
N ARG A 504 6.25 -21.70 19.66
CA ARG A 504 7.17 -22.11 20.72
C ARG A 504 6.47 -22.96 21.78
N ASP A 505 5.31 -22.51 22.25
CA ASP A 505 4.66 -23.05 23.45
C ASP A 505 3.46 -23.95 23.09
N GLY A 506 3.06 -24.01 21.81
CA GLY A 506 1.86 -24.72 21.35
C GLY A 506 0.55 -24.04 21.76
N ARG A 507 0.62 -22.95 22.54
CA ARG A 507 -0.54 -22.28 23.12
C ARG A 507 -0.28 -20.82 23.46
N VAL A 508 -1.36 -20.02 23.51
CA VAL A 508 -1.30 -18.62 23.92
C VAL A 508 -2.57 -18.21 24.65
N ARG A 509 -2.40 -17.56 25.80
CA ARG A 509 -3.52 -16.99 26.56
C ARG A 509 -3.96 -15.66 25.95
N LEU A 510 -5.23 -15.56 25.61
CA LEU A 510 -5.86 -14.33 25.14
C LEU A 510 -6.86 -13.82 26.17
N LYS A 511 -6.74 -12.53 26.52
CA LYS A 511 -7.69 -11.84 27.40
C LYS A 511 -8.73 -11.08 26.57
N ASP A 512 -9.93 -10.87 27.07
CA ASP A 512 -10.98 -10.04 26.42
C ASP A 512 -11.35 -10.50 25.00
N CYS A 513 -11.46 -11.81 24.78
CA CYS A 513 -12.03 -12.40 23.57
C CYS A 513 -13.54 -12.12 23.50
N LYS A 514 -14.08 -11.84 22.31
CA LYS A 514 -15.51 -11.59 22.10
C LYS A 514 -16.23 -12.87 21.68
N SER A 515 -17.40 -13.11 22.27
CA SER A 515 -18.33 -14.18 21.85
C SER A 515 -19.25 -13.68 20.74
N ALA A 516 -19.91 -14.61 20.02
CA ALA A 516 -20.92 -14.28 19.02
C ALA A 516 -22.09 -13.45 19.59
N LYS A 517 -22.34 -13.54 20.91
CA LYS A 517 -23.37 -12.77 21.64
C LYS A 517 -22.83 -11.46 22.26
N GLY A 518 -21.60 -11.05 21.92
CA GLY A 518 -21.00 -9.79 22.37
C GLY A 518 -20.37 -9.80 23.78
N LYS A 519 -20.52 -10.88 24.56
CA LYS A 519 -19.86 -11.03 25.88
C LYS A 519 -18.36 -11.27 25.74
N THR A 520 -17.56 -10.71 26.66
CA THR A 520 -16.11 -10.91 26.74
C THR A 520 -15.74 -12.11 27.61
N TYR A 521 -14.66 -12.81 27.28
CA TYR A 521 -14.11 -13.92 28.04
C TYR A 521 -12.60 -14.05 27.83
N ASN A 522 -11.92 -14.77 28.72
CA ASN A 522 -10.53 -15.14 28.56
C ASN A 522 -10.44 -16.60 28.10
N ALA A 523 -9.53 -16.91 27.19
CA ALA A 523 -9.33 -18.27 26.71
C ALA A 523 -7.87 -18.51 26.31
N THR A 524 -7.44 -19.76 26.40
CA THR A 524 -6.17 -20.22 25.86
C THR A 524 -6.42 -20.79 24.48
N VAL A 525 -5.76 -20.25 23.46
CA VAL A 525 -5.77 -20.82 22.11
C VAL A 525 -4.66 -21.86 22.03
N LEU A 526 -5.01 -23.07 21.59
CA LEU A 526 -4.07 -24.14 21.29
C LEU A 526 -3.81 -24.20 19.77
N LEU A 527 -2.56 -24.42 19.37
CA LEU A 527 -2.16 -24.66 18.00
C LEU A 527 -1.98 -26.16 17.77
N GLY A 528 -2.69 -26.69 16.78
CA GLY A 528 -2.50 -28.04 16.25
C GLY A 528 -2.37 -28.02 14.73
N THR A 529 -2.32 -29.21 14.13
CA THR A 529 -2.27 -29.41 12.68
C THR A 529 -3.39 -30.34 12.23
N GLU A 530 -3.97 -30.07 11.06
CA GLU A 530 -4.87 -31.01 10.38
C GLU A 530 -4.05 -32.16 9.76
N PRO A 531 -4.67 -33.31 9.43
CA PRO A 531 -3.98 -34.41 8.74
C PRO A 531 -3.35 -34.01 7.40
N ASP A 532 -3.86 -32.95 6.77
CA ASP A 532 -3.31 -32.39 5.52
C ASP A 532 -2.23 -31.31 5.74
N GLY A 533 -1.80 -31.11 6.98
CA GLY A 533 -0.72 -30.22 7.39
C GLY A 533 -1.08 -28.76 7.60
N ARG A 534 -2.35 -28.37 7.45
CA ARG A 534 -2.78 -26.99 7.73
C ARG A 534 -2.87 -26.70 9.23
N SER A 535 -2.69 -25.43 9.61
CA SER A 535 -2.84 -25.00 11.01
C SER A 535 -4.28 -25.16 11.49
N LYS A 536 -4.47 -25.71 12.69
CA LYS A 536 -5.76 -25.83 13.36
C LYS A 536 -5.71 -25.13 14.72
N PHE A 537 -6.78 -24.43 15.09
CA PHE A 537 -6.89 -23.76 16.37
C PHE A 537 -8.07 -24.31 17.17
N SER A 538 -7.88 -24.44 18.48
CA SER A 538 -8.95 -24.77 19.43
C SER A 538 -8.86 -23.88 20.67
N LEU A 539 -9.98 -23.76 21.38
CA LEU A 539 -10.04 -23.01 22.64
C LEU A 539 -10.04 -23.95 23.83
N GLU A 540 -9.29 -23.57 24.84
CA GLU A 540 -9.31 -24.14 26.18
C GLU A 540 -9.67 -23.03 27.17
N PHE A 541 -10.60 -23.31 28.09
CA PHE A 541 -11.04 -22.37 29.11
C PHE A 541 -10.51 -22.84 30.47
N GLU A 542 -9.88 -21.95 31.22
CA GLU A 542 -9.47 -22.25 32.59
C GLU A 542 -10.71 -22.18 33.50
N GLY A 543 -11.10 -23.32 34.07
CA GLY A 543 -12.20 -23.44 35.04
C GLY A 543 -13.32 -24.34 34.51
N GLY A 544 -13.16 -25.65 34.67
CA GLY A 544 -14.25 -26.61 34.49
C GLY A 544 -15.11 -26.70 35.74
N CYS A 545 -16.38 -26.31 35.60
CA CYS A 545 -17.57 -27.11 35.90
C CYS A 545 -18.80 -26.38 35.35
#